data_AF-A0A523MDM4-F1
#
_entry.id   AF-A0A523MDM4-F1
#
_cell.length_a   1.000
_cell.length_b   1.000
_cell.length_c   1.000
_cell.angle_alpha   90.00
_cell.angle_beta   90.00
_cell.angle_gamma   90.00
#
_symmetry.space_group_name_H-M   'P 1'
#
loop_
_entity.id
_entity.type
_entity.pdbx_description
1 polymer ?
#
loop_
_entity_poly.entity_id
_entity_poly.type
_entity_poly.pdbx_seq_one_letter_code
_entity_poly.pdbx_strand_id
1 'polypeptide(L)'
;MLTSAGTHIRQGYGRIGRPECGGVSPAGCRKSCQMQTTRPWLSRPVPGIENRMGSLPVPEWALIGEALRGAGSLGEPSEIHGEICGLLCVMGEDVVSSWVTGTLSDAGSTAADVGPALELLGGSAFTALEAGDMSISLLLPGDDESLVIRAEALGHWCQGFMHGLGAGGQGGNQNPIVREGLTRDIILDFSEITRVMFADDETEEEGEAAFMELVEYVRVSVQLVFEELLAIRGGVGNASLH
;
A
#
# COMPACT_ATOMS: atom_id res chain seq x y z
N MET A 1 15.70 -41.31 3.63
CA MET A 1 16.99 -40.77 3.16
C MET A 1 16.71 -39.95 1.93
N LEU A 2 16.81 -38.63 2.04
CA LEU A 2 17.13 -37.67 0.97
C LEU A 2 17.38 -36.33 1.68
N THR A 3 18.50 -35.73 1.34
CA THR A 3 19.29 -34.75 2.11
C THR A 3 18.78 -33.32 1.94
N SER A 4 18.59 -32.63 3.07
CA SER A 4 18.38 -31.19 3.15
C SER A 4 19.70 -30.45 2.94
N ALA A 5 19.76 -29.58 1.93
CA ALA A 5 20.86 -28.65 1.72
C ALA A 5 20.52 -27.33 2.42
N GLY A 6 20.96 -27.20 3.66
CA GLY A 6 21.01 -25.92 4.36
C GLY A 6 22.17 -25.07 3.81
N THR A 7 21.89 -23.83 3.44
CA THR A 7 22.93 -22.83 3.20
C THR A 7 22.81 -21.75 4.26
N HIS A 8 23.73 -21.83 5.23
CA HIS A 8 24.08 -20.75 6.14
C HIS A 8 24.76 -19.62 5.37
N ILE A 9 24.35 -18.37 5.59
CA ILE A 9 25.26 -17.23 5.48
C ILE A 9 25.13 -16.39 6.75
N ARG A 10 26.24 -16.31 7.49
CA ARG A 10 26.45 -15.48 8.68
C ARG A 10 27.51 -14.43 8.35
N GLN A 11 27.34 -13.25 8.95
CA GLN A 11 28.31 -12.20 9.29
C GLN A 11 28.66 -11.10 8.26
N GLY A 12 28.45 -9.86 8.74
CA GLY A 12 28.99 -8.63 8.16
C GLY A 12 28.56 -7.36 8.90
N TYR A 13 28.59 -7.32 10.24
CA TYR A 13 28.39 -6.05 10.98
C TYR A 13 29.68 -5.20 10.92
N GLY A 14 29.74 -4.29 9.96
CA GLY A 14 30.74 -3.22 9.89
C GLY A 14 30.29 -2.02 10.72
N ARG A 15 31.09 -1.62 11.72
CA ARG A 15 30.91 -0.38 12.49
C ARG A 15 31.07 0.83 11.56
N ILE A 16 30.03 1.63 11.42
CA ILE A 16 30.12 2.93 10.76
C ILE A 16 30.47 3.95 11.84
N GLY A 17 31.64 4.59 11.71
CA GLY A 17 32.13 5.61 12.62
C GLY A 17 31.28 6.87 12.59
N ARG A 18 31.14 7.52 13.75
CA ARG A 18 30.53 8.86 13.87
C ARG A 18 31.39 9.88 13.11
N PRO A 19 30.81 10.81 12.33
CA PRO A 19 31.54 11.98 11.89
C PRO A 19 31.71 12.95 13.06
N GLU A 20 32.94 13.43 13.24
CA GLU A 20 33.31 14.47 14.19
C GLU A 20 32.66 15.81 13.81
N CYS A 21 31.96 16.44 14.75
CA CYS A 21 31.44 17.80 14.59
C CYS A 21 32.59 18.81 14.75
N GLY A 22 33.16 19.24 13.63
CA GLY A 22 34.04 20.42 13.56
C GLY A 22 33.23 21.70 13.73
N GLY A 23 33.56 22.50 14.74
CA GLY A 23 32.80 23.69 15.13
C GLY A 23 32.89 24.87 14.15
N VAL A 24 31.78 25.60 14.03
CA VAL A 24 31.75 27.00 13.57
C VAL A 24 30.71 27.77 14.40
N SER A 25 31.11 28.95 14.85
CA SER A 25 30.38 29.90 15.72
C SER A 25 29.13 30.52 15.06
N PRO A 26 28.22 31.18 15.82
CA PRO A 26 26.86 31.47 15.39
C PRO A 26 26.72 32.87 14.79
N ALA A 27 26.35 32.96 13.51
CA ALA A 27 25.77 34.18 12.95
C ALA A 27 25.00 33.89 11.65
N GLY A 28 23.68 34.10 11.70
CA GLY A 28 22.89 34.54 10.55
C GLY A 28 22.74 33.58 9.37
N CYS A 29 21.77 32.67 9.45
CA CYS A 29 21.08 32.20 8.24
C CYS A 29 19.66 31.75 8.59
N ARG A 30 18.72 32.70 8.69
CA ARG A 30 17.29 32.40 8.49
C ARG A 30 17.11 32.17 6.99
N LYS A 31 17.22 30.92 6.55
CA LYS A 31 16.62 30.50 5.29
C LYS A 31 15.46 29.60 5.65
N SER A 32 14.28 30.08 5.32
CA SER A 32 13.04 29.32 5.27
C SER A 32 13.30 27.97 4.62
N CYS A 33 13.18 26.90 5.40
CA CYS A 33 13.01 25.56 4.86
C CYS A 33 11.60 25.50 4.29
N GLN A 34 11.41 26.02 3.07
CA GLN A 34 10.30 25.60 2.24
C GLN A 34 10.62 24.17 1.83
N MET A 35 10.06 23.20 2.57
CA MET A 35 9.92 21.84 2.06
C MET A 35 9.02 21.95 0.83
N GLN A 36 9.64 22.04 -0.34
CA GLN A 36 8.94 21.78 -1.59
C GLN A 36 8.76 20.26 -1.65
N THR A 37 7.60 19.79 -1.23
CA THR A 37 7.11 18.44 -1.51
C THR A 37 6.78 18.36 -3.00
N THR A 38 7.81 18.33 -3.85
CA THR A 38 7.60 18.07 -5.27
C THR A 38 7.24 16.61 -5.40
N ARG A 39 5.93 16.29 -5.48
CA ARG A 39 5.39 14.96 -5.79
C ARG A 39 5.96 14.49 -7.13
N PRO A 40 7.01 13.64 -7.17
CA PRO A 40 7.81 13.43 -8.39
C PRO A 40 7.03 12.78 -9.54
N TRP A 41 6.00 11.98 -9.22
CA TRP A 41 5.10 11.32 -10.17
C TRP A 41 4.09 12.27 -10.83
N LEU A 42 3.74 13.41 -10.21
CA LEU A 42 2.87 14.40 -10.86
C LEU A 42 3.55 15.08 -12.07
N SER A 43 4.88 14.99 -12.16
CA SER A 43 5.68 15.67 -13.19
C SER A 43 6.09 14.80 -14.38
N ARG A 44 5.82 13.49 -14.38
CA ARG A 44 6.22 12.58 -15.47
C ARG A 44 5.03 12.28 -16.39
N PRO A 45 5.06 12.66 -17.68
CA PRO A 45 3.99 12.29 -18.60
C PRO A 45 3.98 10.78 -18.83
N VAL A 46 2.86 10.12 -18.54
CA VAL A 46 2.59 8.73 -18.90
C VAL A 46 2.13 8.70 -20.37
N PRO A 47 2.82 7.98 -21.28
CA PRO A 47 2.40 7.87 -22.67
C PRO A 47 0.99 7.26 -22.76
N GLY A 48 0.03 7.97 -23.38
CA GLY A 48 -1.37 7.53 -23.52
C GLY A 48 -2.39 8.24 -22.62
N ILE A 49 -1.96 9.13 -21.73
CA ILE A 49 -2.85 9.93 -20.86
C ILE A 49 -2.57 11.42 -21.12
N GLU A 50 -3.10 11.95 -22.22
CA GLU A 50 -2.96 13.36 -22.56
C GLU A 50 -3.93 14.25 -21.76
N ASN A 51 -3.33 15.01 -20.84
CA ASN A 51 -3.70 16.35 -20.38
C ASN A 51 -5.21 16.64 -20.12
N ARG A 52 -5.64 16.44 -18.88
CA ARG A 52 -6.75 17.20 -18.27
C ARG A 52 -6.29 17.77 -16.94
N MET A 53 -6.41 19.09 -16.80
CA MET A 53 -6.22 19.81 -15.55
C MET A 53 -7.30 19.37 -14.56
N GLY A 54 -6.95 18.36 -13.76
CA GLY A 54 -7.79 17.63 -12.81
C GLY A 54 -6.91 16.50 -12.26
N SER A 55 -7.22 15.97 -11.07
CA SER A 55 -6.54 14.77 -10.58
C SER A 55 -6.45 13.75 -11.70
N LEU A 56 -5.24 13.25 -12.00
CA LEU A 56 -5.09 12.16 -12.96
C LEU A 56 -6.05 11.04 -12.53
N PRO A 57 -6.88 10.50 -13.43
CA PRO A 57 -7.77 9.41 -13.06
C PRO A 57 -6.89 8.25 -12.56
N VAL A 58 -7.25 7.70 -11.39
CA VAL A 58 -6.61 6.51 -10.86
C VAL A 58 -6.66 5.43 -11.95
N PRO A 59 -5.55 4.71 -12.22
CA PRO A 59 -5.55 3.68 -13.24
C PRO A 59 -6.66 2.66 -13.01
N GLU A 60 -7.38 2.27 -14.07
CA GLU A 60 -8.43 1.27 -14.00
C GLU A 60 -7.86 -0.13 -13.75
N TRP A 61 -8.64 -0.97 -13.08
CA TRP A 61 -8.24 -2.33 -12.69
C TRP A 61 -7.74 -3.17 -13.89
N ALA A 62 -8.46 -3.12 -15.01
CA ALA A 62 -8.11 -3.86 -16.22
C ALA A 62 -6.78 -3.39 -16.84
N LEU A 63 -6.49 -2.08 -16.80
CA LEU A 63 -5.25 -1.51 -17.32
C LEU A 63 -4.04 -1.93 -16.47
N ILE A 64 -4.19 -1.92 -15.15
CA ILE A 64 -3.15 -2.43 -14.24
C ILE A 64 -2.92 -3.92 -14.48
N GLY A 65 -3.98 -4.72 -14.61
CA GLY A 65 -3.87 -6.15 -14.91
C GLY A 65 -3.15 -6.43 -16.22
N GLU A 66 -3.44 -5.67 -17.28
CA GLU A 66 -2.75 -5.82 -18.56
C GLU A 66 -1.28 -5.40 -18.48
N ALA A 67 -0.99 -4.29 -17.80
CA ALA A 67 0.38 -3.83 -17.61
C ALA A 67 1.23 -4.85 -16.82
N LEU A 68 0.66 -5.47 -15.78
CA LEU A 68 1.31 -6.52 -14.99
C LEU A 68 1.60 -7.76 -15.85
N ARG A 69 0.61 -8.22 -16.63
CA ARG A 69 0.79 -9.35 -17.56
C ARG A 69 1.84 -9.06 -18.63
N GLY A 70 1.80 -7.88 -19.23
CA GLY A 70 2.79 -7.44 -20.23
C GLY A 70 4.21 -7.38 -19.67
N ALA A 71 4.34 -7.06 -18.38
CA ALA A 71 5.58 -7.10 -17.64
C ALA A 71 6.02 -8.53 -17.26
N GLY A 72 5.19 -9.56 -17.43
CA GLY A 72 5.48 -10.94 -17.01
C GLY A 72 5.17 -11.23 -15.54
N SER A 73 4.48 -10.31 -14.85
CA SER A 73 3.96 -10.53 -13.50
C SER A 73 2.61 -11.27 -13.55
N LEU A 74 2.38 -12.14 -12.57
CA LEU A 74 1.09 -12.80 -12.34
C LEU A 74 0.32 -12.18 -11.16
N GLY A 75 0.74 -10.99 -10.69
CA GLY A 75 0.08 -10.31 -9.58
C GLY A 75 -1.37 -9.92 -9.90
N GLU A 76 -2.25 -10.08 -8.91
CA GLU A 76 -3.64 -9.63 -9.01
C GLU A 76 -3.71 -8.12 -8.71
N PRO A 77 -4.38 -7.29 -9.56
CA PRO A 77 -4.35 -5.83 -9.41
C PRO A 77 -4.89 -5.33 -8.06
N SER A 78 -5.96 -5.94 -7.54
CA SER A 78 -6.58 -5.55 -6.27
C SER A 78 -5.67 -5.86 -5.09
N GLU A 79 -5.03 -7.02 -5.07
CA GLU A 79 -4.02 -7.43 -4.09
C GLU A 79 -2.86 -6.45 -4.05
N ILE A 80 -2.31 -6.11 -5.23
CA ILE A 80 -1.22 -5.13 -5.35
C ILE A 80 -1.66 -3.77 -4.77
N HIS A 81 -2.86 -3.32 -5.10
CA HIS A 81 -3.34 -2.05 -4.55
C HIS A 81 -3.53 -2.11 -3.04
N GLY A 82 -4.09 -3.20 -2.52
CA GLY A 82 -4.20 -3.47 -1.10
C GLY A 82 -2.84 -3.41 -0.40
N GLU A 83 -1.84 -4.10 -0.96
CA GLU A 83 -0.48 -4.13 -0.42
C GLU A 83 0.16 -2.74 -0.33
N ILE A 84 0.06 -1.96 -1.40
CA ILE A 84 0.51 -0.56 -1.41
C ILE A 84 -0.20 0.23 -0.30
N CYS A 85 -1.52 0.09 -0.16
CA CYS A 85 -2.28 0.80 0.88
C CYS A 85 -1.86 0.39 2.30
N GLY A 86 -1.62 -0.89 2.55
CA GLY A 86 -1.14 -1.39 3.83
C GLY A 86 0.25 -0.83 4.17
N LEU A 87 1.15 -0.79 3.19
CA LEU A 87 2.48 -0.18 3.33
C LEU A 87 2.40 1.32 3.61
N LEU A 88 1.53 2.04 2.90
CA LEU A 88 1.29 3.48 3.10
C LEU A 88 0.81 3.78 4.53
N CYS A 89 -0.05 2.92 5.11
CA CYS A 89 -0.49 3.05 6.50
C CYS A 89 0.66 2.97 7.51
N VAL A 90 1.74 2.23 7.23
CA VAL A 90 2.85 2.04 8.18
C VAL A 90 4.05 2.92 7.88
N MET A 91 4.36 3.16 6.61
CA MET A 91 5.60 3.78 6.16
C MET A 91 5.42 5.13 5.47
N GLY A 92 4.18 5.53 5.14
CA GLY A 92 3.90 6.78 4.43
C GLY A 92 4.32 6.75 2.96
N GLU A 93 4.23 7.90 2.29
CA GLU A 93 4.38 8.05 0.83
C GLU A 93 5.73 7.53 0.29
N ASP A 94 6.81 7.64 1.07
CA ASP A 94 8.17 7.31 0.65
C ASP A 94 8.35 5.82 0.28
N VAL A 95 7.46 4.93 0.74
CA VAL A 95 7.53 3.50 0.43
C VAL A 95 7.31 3.21 -1.06
N VAL A 96 6.42 3.96 -1.72
CA VAL A 96 5.83 3.57 -3.01
C VAL A 96 6.90 3.28 -4.06
N SER A 97 7.84 4.20 -4.25
CA SER A 97 8.89 4.04 -5.29
C SER A 97 9.83 2.87 -4.98
N SER A 98 10.17 2.66 -3.71
CA SER A 98 11.04 1.55 -3.29
C SER A 98 10.36 0.19 -3.45
N TRP A 99 9.07 0.10 -3.12
CA TRP A 99 8.27 -1.10 -3.30
C TRP A 99 8.09 -1.42 -4.79
N VAL A 100 7.71 -0.44 -5.62
CA VAL A 100 7.58 -0.63 -7.08
C VAL A 100 8.89 -1.14 -7.68
N THR A 101 10.03 -0.58 -7.28
CA THR A 101 11.34 -1.02 -7.77
C THR A 101 11.66 -2.47 -7.35
N GLY A 102 11.39 -2.82 -6.10
CA GLY A 102 11.61 -4.17 -5.57
C GLY A 102 10.74 -5.22 -6.27
N THR A 103 9.42 -5.00 -6.28
CA THR A 103 8.43 -5.92 -6.86
C THR A 103 8.69 -6.18 -8.34
N LEU A 104 9.05 -5.16 -9.13
CA LEU A 104 9.34 -5.34 -10.56
C LEU A 104 10.69 -6.02 -10.82
N SER A 105 11.67 -5.84 -9.93
CA SER A 105 12.96 -6.52 -10.03
C SER A 105 12.82 -8.03 -9.76
N ASP A 106 12.02 -8.41 -8.76
CA ASP A 106 11.79 -9.81 -8.40
C ASP A 106 10.98 -10.57 -9.46
N ALA A 107 10.08 -9.88 -10.17
CA ALA A 107 9.29 -10.47 -11.25
C ALA A 107 10.09 -10.72 -12.55
N GLY A 108 11.37 -10.32 -12.63
CA GLY A 108 12.16 -10.40 -13.86
C GLY A 108 11.61 -9.53 -14.99
N SER A 109 10.70 -8.61 -14.64
CA SER A 109 9.93 -7.76 -15.53
C SER A 109 10.77 -6.60 -16.05
N THR A 110 10.53 -6.17 -17.29
CA THR A 110 11.00 -4.85 -17.71
C THR A 110 10.15 -3.80 -16.99
N ALA A 111 10.69 -3.24 -15.91
CA ALA A 111 10.03 -2.22 -15.07
C ALA A 111 9.53 -0.97 -15.83
N ALA A 112 9.91 -0.83 -17.11
CA ALA A 112 9.65 0.35 -17.93
C ALA A 112 8.16 0.63 -18.17
N ASP A 113 7.29 -0.39 -18.21
CA ASP A 113 5.92 -0.19 -18.69
C ASP A 113 4.87 -0.08 -17.56
N VAL A 114 5.03 -0.79 -16.45
CA VAL A 114 4.04 -0.81 -15.35
C VAL A 114 4.43 0.06 -14.15
N GLY A 115 5.72 0.37 -13.97
CA GLY A 115 6.22 1.14 -12.83
C GLY A 115 5.52 2.49 -12.64
N PRO A 116 5.43 3.35 -13.67
CA PRO A 116 4.73 4.63 -13.56
C PRO A 116 3.25 4.52 -13.18
N ALA A 117 2.56 3.47 -13.63
CA ALA A 117 1.16 3.24 -13.30
C ALA A 117 0.99 2.85 -11.83
N LEU A 118 1.89 2.01 -11.29
CA LEU A 118 1.89 1.65 -9.87
C LEU A 118 2.30 2.83 -8.97
N GLU A 119 3.25 3.66 -9.41
CA GLU A 119 3.60 4.90 -8.70
C GLU A 119 2.41 5.87 -8.65
N LEU A 120 1.67 6.02 -9.75
CA LEU A 120 0.46 6.84 -9.79
C LEU A 120 -0.65 6.29 -8.90
N LEU A 121 -0.85 4.96 -8.92
CA LEU A 121 -1.82 4.27 -8.07
C LEU A 121 -1.53 4.54 -6.58
N GLY A 122 -0.28 4.29 -6.14
CA GLY A 122 0.12 4.53 -4.76
C GLY A 122 0.08 5.99 -4.35
N GLY A 123 0.54 6.91 -5.20
CA GLY A 123 0.48 8.35 -4.92
C GLY A 123 -0.95 8.88 -4.82
N SER A 124 -1.88 8.34 -5.61
CA SER A 124 -3.31 8.69 -5.54
C SER A 124 -3.94 8.17 -4.25
N ALA A 125 -3.67 6.91 -3.88
CA ALA A 125 -4.13 6.32 -2.63
C ALA A 125 -3.65 7.12 -1.41
N PHE A 126 -2.35 7.47 -1.37
CA PHE A 126 -1.80 8.28 -0.28
C PHE A 126 -2.47 9.66 -0.19
N THR A 127 -2.69 10.32 -1.34
CA THR A 127 -3.35 11.63 -1.38
C THR A 127 -4.78 11.56 -0.81
N ALA A 128 -5.53 10.51 -1.14
CA ALA A 128 -6.87 10.31 -0.60
C ALA A 128 -6.85 10.03 0.92
N LEU A 129 -5.91 9.20 1.39
CA LEU A 129 -5.75 8.89 2.82
C LEU A 129 -5.33 10.11 3.65
N GLU A 130 -4.43 10.95 3.12
CA GLU A 130 -4.04 12.21 3.78
C GLU A 130 -5.16 13.26 3.79
N ALA A 131 -6.05 13.26 2.80
CA ALA A 131 -7.17 14.20 2.76
C ALA A 131 -8.14 13.97 3.93
N GLY A 132 -8.25 12.72 4.42
CA GLY A 132 -9.06 12.37 5.59
C GLY A 132 -10.57 12.51 5.39
N ASP A 133 -11.02 12.62 4.14
CA ASP A 133 -12.43 12.81 3.74
C ASP A 133 -13.08 11.51 3.27
N MET A 134 -12.50 10.36 3.61
CA MET A 134 -12.95 9.02 3.23
C MET A 134 -13.02 8.82 1.69
N SER A 135 -12.17 9.53 0.94
CA SER A 135 -12.19 9.51 -0.54
C SER A 135 -11.39 8.39 -1.20
N ILE A 136 -10.67 7.54 -0.44
CA ILE A 136 -9.93 6.42 -1.03
C ILE A 136 -10.88 5.54 -1.86
N SER A 137 -10.47 5.15 -3.05
CA SER A 137 -11.20 4.24 -3.92
C SER A 137 -10.41 2.94 -4.02
N LEU A 138 -11.07 1.80 -3.79
CA LEU A 138 -10.44 0.48 -3.93
C LEU A 138 -10.27 0.15 -5.41
N LEU A 139 -9.17 -0.52 -5.76
CA LEU A 139 -8.94 -0.94 -7.15
C LEU A 139 -9.60 -2.30 -7.31
N LEU A 140 -10.80 -2.30 -7.88
CA LEU A 140 -11.63 -3.48 -8.07
C LEU A 140 -12.11 -3.55 -9.53
N PRO A 141 -12.53 -4.74 -10.01
CA PRO A 141 -13.18 -4.86 -11.30
C PRO A 141 -14.45 -4.00 -11.39
N GLY A 142 -14.80 -3.62 -12.62
CA GLY A 142 -16.00 -2.81 -12.90
C GLY A 142 -17.30 -3.56 -12.69
N ASP A 143 -18.42 -2.84 -12.77
CA ASP A 143 -19.78 -3.39 -12.66
C ASP A 143 -20.18 -4.28 -13.85
N ASP A 144 -19.39 -4.27 -14.91
CA ASP A 144 -19.49 -5.19 -16.04
C ASP A 144 -19.02 -6.61 -15.71
N GLU A 145 -18.25 -6.78 -14.63
CA GLU A 145 -17.83 -8.08 -14.12
C GLU A 145 -18.83 -8.68 -13.12
N SER A 146 -18.91 -10.01 -13.12
CA SER A 146 -19.82 -10.73 -12.21
C SER A 146 -19.53 -10.41 -10.74
N LEU A 147 -20.58 -10.43 -9.91
CA LEU A 147 -20.48 -10.23 -8.47
C LEU A 147 -19.43 -11.15 -7.82
N VAL A 148 -19.34 -12.41 -8.27
CA VAL A 148 -18.33 -13.38 -7.80
C VAL A 148 -16.92 -12.88 -8.04
N ILE A 149 -16.60 -12.45 -9.28
CA ILE A 149 -15.28 -11.93 -9.64
C ILE A 149 -14.95 -10.67 -8.81
N ARG A 150 -15.92 -9.78 -8.63
CA ARG A 150 -15.75 -8.56 -7.83
C ARG A 150 -15.49 -8.85 -6.34
N ALA A 151 -16.17 -9.84 -5.75
CA ALA A 151 -15.92 -10.21 -4.36
C ALA A 151 -14.62 -10.98 -4.16
N GLU A 152 -14.23 -11.85 -5.10
CA GLU A 152 -12.91 -12.47 -5.10
C GLU A 152 -11.81 -11.39 -5.13
N ALA A 153 -11.96 -10.38 -5.99
CA ALA A 153 -11.06 -9.23 -6.05
C ALA A 153 -11.04 -8.42 -4.74
N LEU A 154 -12.18 -8.22 -4.07
CA LEU A 154 -12.23 -7.59 -2.75
C LEU A 154 -11.48 -8.43 -1.70
N GLY A 155 -11.62 -9.77 -1.74
CA GLY A 155 -10.87 -10.68 -0.90
C GLY A 155 -9.36 -10.58 -1.13
N HIS A 156 -8.93 -10.55 -2.39
CA HIS A 156 -7.53 -10.30 -2.76
C HIS A 156 -7.03 -8.94 -2.27
N TRP A 157 -7.85 -7.89 -2.39
CA TRP A 157 -7.53 -6.56 -1.88
C TRP A 157 -7.27 -6.59 -0.36
N CYS A 158 -8.15 -7.24 0.41
CA CYS A 158 -7.97 -7.43 1.85
C CYS A 158 -6.71 -8.23 2.20
N GLN A 159 -6.39 -9.29 1.43
CA GLN A 159 -5.13 -10.05 1.60
C GLN A 159 -3.91 -9.15 1.39
N GLY A 160 -3.88 -8.41 0.29
CA GLY A 160 -2.82 -7.47 -0.02
C GLY A 160 -2.63 -6.44 1.10
N PHE A 161 -3.73 -5.84 1.57
CA PHE A 161 -3.67 -4.87 2.67
C PHE A 161 -3.04 -5.44 3.95
N MET A 162 -3.46 -6.63 4.37
CA MET A 162 -2.88 -7.31 5.52
C MET A 162 -1.39 -7.65 5.29
N HIS A 163 -1.01 -8.07 4.08
CA HIS A 163 0.38 -8.29 3.70
C HIS A 163 1.19 -7.00 3.88
N GLY A 164 0.75 -5.89 3.28
CA GLY A 164 1.42 -4.60 3.34
C GLY A 164 1.62 -4.09 4.77
N LEU A 165 0.59 -4.21 5.62
CA LEU A 165 0.69 -3.89 7.05
C LEU A 165 1.76 -4.73 7.76
N GLY A 166 1.80 -6.03 7.47
CA GLY A 166 2.80 -6.94 8.03
C GLY A 166 4.23 -6.64 7.56
N ALA A 167 4.40 -6.33 6.28
CA ALA A 167 5.70 -6.05 5.66
C ALA A 167 6.30 -4.70 6.07
N GLY A 168 5.46 -3.66 6.25
CA GLY A 168 5.91 -2.35 6.75
C GLY A 168 6.26 -2.34 8.24
N GLY A 169 5.82 -3.37 8.97
CA GLY A 169 5.97 -3.48 10.42
C GLY A 169 7.33 -3.94 10.91
N GLN A 170 7.93 -3.23 11.87
CA GLN A 170 9.11 -3.74 12.58
C GLN A 170 8.70 -4.80 13.62
N GLY A 171 9.31 -6.00 13.57
CA GLY A 171 9.14 -7.05 14.59
C GLY A 171 8.25 -8.23 14.20
N GLY A 172 7.72 -8.30 12.97
CA GLY A 172 6.90 -9.43 12.51
C GLY A 172 5.69 -9.68 13.43
N ASN A 173 5.48 -10.92 13.88
CA ASN A 173 4.39 -11.30 14.81
C ASN A 173 4.45 -10.62 16.19
N GLN A 174 5.54 -9.92 16.50
CA GLN A 174 5.70 -9.14 17.73
C GLN A 174 5.40 -7.66 17.53
N ASN A 175 5.07 -7.22 16.31
CA ASN A 175 4.73 -5.84 16.02
C ASN A 175 3.43 -5.43 16.76
N PRO A 176 3.43 -4.37 17.58
CA PRO A 176 2.24 -3.87 18.25
C PRO A 176 1.05 -3.60 17.30
N ILE A 177 1.32 -3.21 16.04
CA ILE A 177 0.30 -2.94 15.00
C ILE A 177 -0.65 -4.13 14.81
N VAL A 178 -0.15 -5.36 14.91
CA VAL A 178 -0.93 -6.59 14.65
C VAL A 178 -1.46 -7.24 15.92
N ARG A 179 -1.17 -6.69 17.10
CA ARG A 179 -1.43 -7.37 18.39
C ARG A 179 -2.56 -6.78 19.20
N GLU A 180 -2.83 -5.49 19.09
CA GLU A 180 -3.80 -4.77 19.92
C GLU A 180 -4.37 -3.57 19.15
N GLY A 181 -5.52 -3.05 19.59
CA GLY A 181 -6.14 -1.86 19.00
C GLY A 181 -7.07 -2.13 17.82
N LEU A 182 -7.53 -1.05 17.18
CA LEU A 182 -8.52 -1.09 16.11
C LEU A 182 -7.96 -1.80 14.87
N THR A 183 -6.68 -1.57 14.55
CA THR A 183 -6.00 -2.22 13.42
C THR A 183 -6.04 -3.74 13.53
N ARG A 184 -5.88 -4.31 14.73
CA ARG A 184 -5.99 -5.77 14.91
C ARG A 184 -7.38 -6.28 14.59
N ASP A 185 -8.42 -5.59 15.06
CA ASP A 185 -9.80 -6.03 14.86
C ASP A 185 -10.17 -5.95 13.37
N ILE A 186 -9.72 -4.89 12.68
CA ILE A 186 -9.84 -4.76 11.22
C ILE A 186 -9.10 -5.88 10.47
N ILE A 187 -7.90 -6.26 10.91
CA ILE A 187 -7.17 -7.40 10.31
C ILE A 187 -7.97 -8.70 10.46
N LEU A 188 -8.62 -8.93 11.60
CA LEU A 188 -9.45 -10.11 11.79
C LEU A 188 -10.68 -10.09 10.88
N ASP A 189 -11.36 -8.95 10.79
CA ASP A 189 -12.52 -8.80 9.92
C ASP A 189 -12.14 -8.97 8.45
N PHE A 190 -11.02 -8.40 8.01
CA PHE A 190 -10.50 -8.58 6.65
C PHE A 190 -10.16 -10.05 6.37
N SER A 191 -9.61 -10.76 7.35
CA SER A 191 -9.36 -12.21 7.25
C SER A 191 -10.66 -13.00 7.02
N GLU A 192 -11.77 -12.62 7.65
CA GLU A 192 -13.07 -13.23 7.38
C GLU A 192 -13.61 -12.85 6.00
N ILE A 193 -13.48 -11.59 5.56
CA ILE A 193 -13.86 -11.15 4.20
C ILE A 193 -13.19 -12.01 3.12
N THR A 194 -11.94 -12.40 3.33
CA THR A 194 -11.19 -13.20 2.35
C THR A 194 -11.70 -14.63 2.19
N ARG A 195 -12.61 -15.07 3.07
CA ARG A 195 -13.26 -16.39 3.03
C ARG A 195 -14.74 -16.30 2.63
N VAL A 196 -15.24 -15.11 2.32
CA VAL A 196 -16.64 -14.91 1.95
C VAL A 196 -16.90 -15.63 0.63
N MET A 197 -17.91 -16.49 0.65
CA MET A 197 -18.49 -17.12 -0.51
C MET A 197 -19.96 -16.70 -0.53
N PHE A 198 -20.46 -16.20 -1.66
CA PHE A 198 -21.89 -15.91 -1.79
C PHE A 198 -22.69 -17.21 -1.71
N ALA A 199 -23.82 -17.17 -1.01
CA ALA A 199 -24.68 -18.33 -0.87
C ALA A 199 -25.54 -18.51 -2.14
N ASP A 200 -25.78 -19.76 -2.52
CA ASP A 200 -26.59 -20.11 -3.71
C ASP A 200 -28.07 -19.68 -3.60
N ASP A 201 -28.55 -19.28 -2.41
CA ASP A 201 -29.92 -18.89 -2.13
C ASP A 201 -30.15 -17.36 -2.01
N GLU A 202 -29.10 -16.55 -2.12
CA GLU A 202 -29.22 -15.08 -2.14
C GLU A 202 -29.76 -14.57 -3.48
N THR A 203 -30.61 -13.55 -3.43
CA THR A 203 -31.00 -12.84 -4.66
C THR A 203 -29.85 -11.97 -5.16
N GLU A 204 -29.81 -11.72 -6.47
CA GLU A 204 -28.78 -10.85 -7.09
C GLU A 204 -28.75 -9.45 -6.45
N GLU A 205 -29.91 -8.86 -6.14
CA GLU A 205 -30.01 -7.54 -5.50
C GLU A 205 -29.47 -7.53 -4.07
N GLU A 206 -29.73 -8.58 -3.29
CA GLU A 206 -29.20 -8.72 -1.92
C GLU A 206 -27.67 -8.90 -1.94
N GLY A 207 -27.16 -9.70 -2.87
CA GLY A 207 -25.71 -9.90 -3.04
C GLY A 207 -24.97 -8.61 -3.44
N GLU A 208 -25.54 -7.82 -4.36
CA GLU A 208 -24.99 -6.52 -4.75
C GLU A 208 -24.99 -5.52 -3.58
N ALA A 209 -26.09 -5.46 -2.81
CA ALA A 209 -26.17 -4.60 -1.64
C ALA A 209 -25.12 -4.99 -0.58
N ALA A 210 -25.01 -6.28 -0.27
CA ALA A 210 -24.02 -6.80 0.68
C ALA A 210 -22.58 -6.52 0.22
N PHE A 211 -22.30 -6.68 -1.08
CA PHE A 211 -20.99 -6.34 -1.64
C PHE A 211 -20.65 -4.86 -1.49
N MET A 212 -21.58 -3.96 -1.79
CA MET A 212 -21.38 -2.52 -1.63
C MET A 212 -21.14 -2.13 -0.16
N GLU A 213 -21.83 -2.77 0.78
CA GLU A 213 -21.59 -2.59 2.21
C GLU A 213 -20.17 -3.04 2.62
N LEU A 214 -19.71 -4.19 2.12
CA LEU A 214 -18.35 -4.66 2.38
C LEU A 214 -17.28 -3.74 1.78
N VAL A 215 -17.49 -3.25 0.55
CA VAL A 215 -16.58 -2.29 -0.09
C VAL A 215 -16.47 -1.03 0.76
N GLU A 216 -17.59 -0.49 1.26
CA GLU A 216 -17.58 0.70 2.10
C GLU A 216 -16.94 0.43 3.46
N TYR A 217 -17.24 -0.72 4.09
CA TYR A 217 -16.59 -1.14 5.33
C TYR A 217 -15.06 -1.17 5.17
N VAL A 218 -14.55 -1.75 4.09
CA VAL A 218 -13.11 -1.81 3.80
C VAL A 218 -12.54 -0.40 3.63
N ARG A 219 -13.19 0.48 2.85
CA ARG A 219 -12.73 1.86 2.63
C ARG A 219 -12.60 2.64 3.95
N VAL A 220 -13.64 2.59 4.79
CA VAL A 220 -13.65 3.27 6.10
C VAL A 220 -12.57 2.68 7.00
N SER A 221 -12.45 1.35 7.06
CA SER A 221 -11.45 0.65 7.87
C SER A 221 -10.03 1.07 7.52
N VAL A 222 -9.72 1.20 6.23
CA VAL A 222 -8.40 1.60 5.76
C VAL A 222 -8.06 3.03 6.17
N GLN A 223 -9.01 3.97 6.08
CA GLN A 223 -8.83 5.34 6.58
C GLN A 223 -8.58 5.35 8.09
N LEU A 224 -9.35 4.58 8.86
CA LEU A 224 -9.18 4.49 10.31
C LEU A 224 -7.82 3.90 10.71
N VAL A 225 -7.37 2.85 10.02
CA VAL A 225 -6.02 2.29 10.21
C VAL A 225 -4.96 3.33 9.87
N PHE A 226 -5.12 4.05 8.77
CA PHE A 226 -4.20 5.13 8.42
C PHE A 226 -4.12 6.18 9.55
N GLU A 227 -5.24 6.58 10.14
CA GLU A 227 -5.25 7.54 11.25
C GLU A 227 -4.64 6.99 12.55
N GLU A 228 -5.00 5.76 12.94
CA GLU A 228 -4.47 5.10 14.14
C GLU A 228 -2.94 4.97 14.09
N LEU A 229 -2.39 4.64 12.92
CA LEU A 229 -0.96 4.42 12.74
C LEU A 229 -0.15 5.72 12.51
N LEU A 230 -0.78 6.90 12.62
CA LEU A 230 -0.08 8.19 12.47
C LEU A 230 1.09 8.33 13.46
N ALA A 231 0.93 7.87 14.71
CA ALA A 231 1.99 7.91 15.72
C ALA A 231 3.23 7.07 15.31
N ILE A 232 3.00 5.99 14.57
CA ILE A 232 4.04 5.08 14.07
C ILE A 232 4.75 5.71 12.87
N ARG A 233 4.00 6.24 11.89
CA ARG A 233 4.55 6.93 10.71
C ARG A 233 5.35 8.18 11.09
N GLY A 234 4.87 8.94 12.08
CA GLY A 234 5.47 10.20 12.52
C GLY A 234 6.79 10.04 13.31
N GLY A 235 7.27 8.82 13.53
CA GLY A 235 8.51 8.57 14.26
C GLY A 235 8.46 9.10 15.69
N VAL A 236 7.28 9.16 16.32
CA VAL A 236 7.18 9.50 17.74
C VAL A 236 7.63 8.27 18.51
N GLY A 237 8.95 8.17 18.69
CA GLY A 237 9.51 7.44 19.81
C GLY A 237 8.80 7.94 21.06
N ASN A 238 8.04 7.06 21.71
CA ASN A 238 7.55 7.30 23.05
C ASN A 238 8.74 7.17 24.01
N ALA A 239 9.68 8.12 23.91
CA ALA A 239 10.48 8.52 25.04
C ALA A 239 9.62 9.51 25.81
N SER A 240 9.13 9.04 26.97
CA SER A 240 8.40 9.79 27.98
C SER A 240 6.90 9.94 27.76
N LEU A 241 6.14 8.93 28.20
CA LEU A 241 5.09 9.12 29.21
C LEU A 241 5.00 7.87 30.12
N HIS A 242 5.44 8.09 31.38
CA HIS A 242 5.40 7.27 32.60
C HIS A 242 6.36 6.08 32.76
#